data_AF-A0A2G9UJ45-F1
#
_entry.id   AF-A0A2G9UJ45-F1
#
_cell.length_a   1.000
_cell.length_b   1.000
_cell.length_c   1.000
_cell.angle_alpha   90.00
_cell.angle_beta   90.00
_cell.angle_gamma   90.00
#
_symmetry.space_group_name_H-M   'P 1'
#
loop_
_entity.id
_entity.type
_entity.pdbx_description
1 polymer ?
#
loop_
_entity_poly.entity_id
_entity_poly.type
_entity_poly.pdbx_seq_one_letter_code
_entity_poly.pdbx_strand_id
1 'polypeptide(L)'
;MTTGLFKSPETIAFACEAMRSKFLMADKYKPERKFAGHITLVRAEQGAAREEDVGTDYGISQVSDESKVYVVEGDHDTFVQGKSSAKTVAIINELIMETYKC
;
A
#
# COMPACT_ATOMS: atom_id res chain seq x y z
N MET A 1 7.11 -25.32 -23.70
CA MET A 1 6.92 -23.87 -23.43
C MET A 1 7.86 -23.48 -22.30
N THR A 2 8.99 -22.87 -22.62
CA THR A 2 9.92 -22.29 -21.63
C THR A 2 9.45 -20.88 -21.32
N THR A 3 8.59 -20.74 -20.30
CA THR A 3 8.21 -19.42 -19.78
C THR A 3 9.36 -18.94 -18.89
N GLY A 4 10.34 -18.24 -19.46
CA GLY A 4 11.58 -17.82 -18.77
C GLY A 4 11.40 -16.95 -17.51
N LEU A 5 10.16 -16.61 -17.14
CA LEU A 5 9.80 -15.88 -15.92
C LEU A 5 9.52 -16.78 -14.71
N PHE A 6 9.13 -18.05 -14.92
CA PHE A 6 8.73 -18.95 -13.84
C PHE A 6 9.61 -20.18 -13.78
N LYS A 7 10.14 -20.47 -12.57
CA LYS A 7 11.18 -21.47 -12.34
C LYS A 7 10.68 -22.92 -12.49
N SER A 8 9.39 -23.18 -12.27
CA SER A 8 8.79 -24.50 -12.40
C SER A 8 7.24 -24.44 -12.46
N PRO A 9 6.55 -25.50 -12.92
CA PRO A 9 5.09 -25.61 -12.83
C PRO A 9 4.54 -25.44 -11.40
N GLU A 10 5.27 -25.92 -10.40
CA GLU A 10 4.90 -25.79 -8.98
C GLU A 10 4.93 -24.33 -8.53
N THR A 11 5.87 -23.53 -9.06
CA THR A 11 5.92 -22.09 -8.79
C THR A 11 4.67 -21.39 -9.31
N ILE A 12 4.18 -21.79 -10.48
CA ILE A 12 2.95 -21.24 -11.07
C ILE A 12 1.73 -21.68 -10.24
N ALA A 13 1.64 -22.97 -9.89
CA ALA A 13 0.55 -23.49 -9.06
C ALA A 13 0.46 -22.75 -7.71
N PHE A 14 1.60 -22.57 -7.05
CA PHE A 14 1.70 -21.80 -5.81
C PHE A 14 1.27 -20.34 -6.01
N ALA A 15 1.75 -19.66 -7.05
CA ALA A 15 1.38 -18.27 -7.30
C ALA A 15 -0.14 -18.10 -7.51
N CYS A 16 -0.76 -19.01 -8.27
CA CYS A 16 -2.21 -19.01 -8.48
C CYS A 16 -2.99 -19.24 -7.17
N GLU A 17 -2.58 -20.22 -6.37
CA GLU A 17 -3.24 -20.52 -5.10
C GLU A 17 -3.06 -19.39 -4.08
N ALA A 18 -1.85 -18.83 -3.98
CA ALA A 18 -1.55 -17.71 -3.12
C ALA A 18 -2.35 -16.46 -3.53
N MET A 19 -2.45 -16.17 -4.83
CA MET A 19 -3.23 -15.03 -5.33
C MET A 19 -4.72 -15.19 -5.02
N ARG A 20 -5.29 -16.38 -5.25
CA ARG A 20 -6.68 -16.69 -4.87
C ARG A 20 -6.90 -16.49 -3.37
N SER A 21 -6.01 -17.03 -2.54
CA SER A 21 -6.12 -16.93 -1.09
C SER A 21 -6.02 -15.48 -0.61
N LYS A 22 -5.11 -14.68 -1.19
CA LYS A 22 -4.98 -13.24 -0.89
C LYS A 22 -6.27 -12.48 -1.16
N PHE A 23 -6.93 -12.72 -2.30
CA PHE A 23 -8.21 -12.06 -2.60
C PHE A 23 -9.32 -12.47 -1.64
N LEU A 24 -9.43 -13.76 -1.31
CA LEU A 24 -10.44 -14.22 -0.34
C LEU A 24 -10.23 -13.63 1.06
N MET A 25 -8.98 -13.45 1.48
CA MET A 25 -8.65 -12.80 2.74
C MET A 25 -8.96 -11.30 2.70
N ALA A 26 -8.57 -10.61 1.63
CA ALA A 26 -8.83 -9.18 1.47
C ALA A 26 -10.33 -8.85 1.42
N ASP A 27 -11.12 -9.65 0.70
CA ASP A 27 -12.59 -9.50 0.59
C ASP A 27 -13.29 -9.67 1.95
N LYS A 28 -12.80 -10.58 2.79
CA LYS A 28 -13.39 -10.86 4.11
C LYS A 28 -12.85 -9.98 5.24
N TYR A 29 -11.74 -9.27 5.02
CA TYR A 29 -11.08 -8.52 6.08
C TYR A 29 -11.91 -7.29 6.48
N LYS A 30 -12.32 -7.27 7.74
CA LYS A 30 -12.98 -6.12 8.36
C LYS A 30 -12.41 -5.93 9.78
N PRO A 31 -11.77 -4.79 10.08
CA PRO A 31 -11.30 -4.52 11.44
C PRO A 31 -12.45 -4.58 12.45
N GLU A 32 -12.25 -5.28 13.56
CA GLU A 32 -13.26 -5.40 14.64
C GLU A 32 -13.37 -4.13 15.49
N ARG A 33 -12.31 -3.31 15.48
CA ARG A 33 -12.21 -2.04 16.22
C ARG A 33 -11.41 -1.03 15.42
N LYS A 34 -11.60 0.24 15.75
CA LYS A 34 -10.73 1.32 15.25
C LYS A 34 -9.30 1.12 15.75
N PHE A 35 -8.33 1.47 14.90
CA PHE A 35 -6.94 1.54 15.27
C PHE A 35 -6.70 2.78 16.15
N ALA A 36 -6.17 2.56 17.35
CA ALA A 36 -5.84 3.61 18.30
C ALA A 36 -4.36 4.00 18.17
N GLY A 37 -4.02 4.63 17.06
CA GLY A 37 -2.68 5.11 16.77
C GLY A 37 -2.66 5.97 15.50
N HIS A 38 -1.54 6.63 15.27
CA HIS A 38 -1.38 7.49 14.11
C HIS A 38 -1.09 6.69 12.84
N ILE A 39 -1.89 6.88 11.78
CA ILE A 39 -1.67 6.28 10.47
C ILE A 39 -1.13 7.33 9.50
N THR A 40 0.04 7.08 8.91
CA THR A 40 0.48 7.84 7.74
C THR A 40 0.15 7.08 6.46
N LEU A 41 -0.63 7.67 5.58
CA LEU A 41 -0.85 7.20 4.21
C LEU A 41 0.05 7.97 3.25
N VAL A 42 0.90 7.27 2.51
CA VAL A 42 1.59 7.83 1.34
C VAL A 42 0.90 7.25 0.11
N ARG A 43 0.24 8.09 -0.69
CA ARG A 43 -0.45 7.66 -1.92
C ARG A 43 0.14 8.33 -3.15
N ALA A 44 0.11 7.61 -4.27
CA ALA A 44 0.42 8.15 -5.58
C ALA A 44 -0.65 9.16 -6.01
N GLU A 45 -0.22 10.19 -6.76
CA GLU A 45 -1.09 11.17 -7.41
C GLU A 45 -1.97 10.48 -8.47
N GLN A 46 -1.38 9.57 -9.25
CA GLN A 46 -2.11 8.72 -10.18
C GLN A 46 -2.56 7.47 -9.41
N GLY A 47 -3.74 7.56 -8.79
CA GLY A 47 -4.33 6.48 -8.03
C GLY A 47 -4.60 5.23 -8.88
N ALA A 48 -4.39 4.05 -8.32
CA ALA A 48 -4.79 2.77 -8.94
C ALA A 48 -6.31 2.55 -8.93
N ALA A 49 -7.00 3.16 -7.94
CA ALA A 49 -8.45 3.19 -7.83
C ALA A 49 -8.94 4.62 -8.07
N ARG A 50 -10.18 4.76 -8.57
CA ARG A 50 -10.78 6.08 -8.73
C ARG A 50 -10.99 6.70 -7.36
N GLU A 51 -10.68 7.99 -7.22
CA GLU A 51 -10.87 8.71 -5.96
C GLU A 51 -12.32 8.68 -5.49
N GLU A 52 -13.28 8.57 -6.42
CA GLU A 52 -14.71 8.40 -6.16
C GLU A 52 -15.04 7.10 -5.41
N ASP A 53 -14.24 6.05 -5.61
CA ASP A 53 -14.50 4.72 -5.03
C ASP A 53 -13.90 4.56 -3.63
N VAL A 54 -12.78 5.24 -3.35
CA VAL A 54 -11.98 5.04 -2.12
C VAL A 54 -11.76 6.31 -1.29
N GLY A 55 -12.16 7.48 -1.79
CA GLY A 55 -11.92 8.76 -1.14
C GLY A 55 -10.45 9.20 -1.16
N THR A 56 -10.18 10.37 -0.57
CA THR A 56 -8.85 11.00 -0.52
C THR A 56 -7.88 10.31 0.44
N ASP A 57 -8.38 9.53 1.39
CA ASP A 57 -7.64 8.84 2.44
C ASP A 57 -7.74 7.31 2.36
N TYR A 58 -8.27 6.78 1.26
CA TYR A 58 -8.50 5.33 1.07
C TYR A 58 -9.36 4.67 2.16
N GLY A 59 -10.28 5.43 2.77
CA GLY A 59 -11.18 4.96 3.81
C GLY A 59 -10.55 4.83 5.19
N ILE A 60 -9.33 5.36 5.40
CA ILE A 60 -8.63 5.29 6.69
C ILE A 60 -9.43 5.95 7.81
N SER A 61 -10.10 7.08 7.55
CA SER A 61 -10.98 7.77 8.49
C SER A 61 -12.13 6.92 9.01
N GLN A 62 -12.51 5.84 8.31
CA GLN A 62 -13.53 4.91 8.78
C GLN A 62 -13.00 3.95 9.86
N VAL A 63 -11.69 3.73 9.90
CA VAL A 63 -11.01 2.70 10.72
C VAL A 63 -9.96 3.26 11.69
N SER A 64 -9.66 4.55 11.64
CA SER A 64 -8.77 5.26 12.58
C SER A 64 -9.22 6.70 12.74
N ASP A 65 -9.02 7.28 13.92
CA ASP A 65 -9.32 8.69 14.19
C ASP A 65 -8.12 9.60 13.91
N GLU A 66 -6.89 9.07 14.00
CA GLU A 66 -5.66 9.83 13.74
C GLU A 66 -4.99 9.35 12.46
N SER A 67 -4.96 10.22 11.45
CA SER A 67 -4.25 9.95 10.21
C SER A 67 -3.68 11.18 9.53
N LYS A 68 -2.69 10.98 8.67
CA LYS A 68 -2.09 12.00 7.82
C LYS A 68 -1.83 11.43 6.43
N VAL A 69 -2.27 12.14 5.40
CA VAL A 69 -2.11 11.75 4.00
C VAL A 69 -1.02 12.59 3.33
N TYR A 70 -0.11 11.92 2.64
CA TYR A 70 0.89 12.51 1.76
C TYR A 70 0.64 12.03 0.33
N VAL A 71 0.56 12.98 -0.60
CA VAL A 71 0.44 12.66 -2.03
C VAL A 71 1.81 12.83 -2.67
N VAL A 72 2.25 11.83 -3.43
CA VAL A 72 3.53 11.82 -4.14
C VAL A 72 3.32 11.55 -5.63
N GLU A 73 4.24 12.08 -6.43
CA GLU A 73 4.20 11.98 -7.88
C GLU A 73 4.42 10.53 -8.37
N GLY A 74 3.72 10.18 -9.45
CA GLY A 74 3.78 8.87 -10.07
C GLY A 74 2.45 8.10 -9.93
N ASP A 75 2.51 6.82 -10.27
CA ASP A 75 1.44 5.84 -10.13
C ASP A 75 1.73 4.86 -8.98
N HIS A 76 0.84 3.88 -8.79
CA HIS A 76 0.93 2.89 -7.71
C HIS A 76 2.23 2.07 -7.70
N ASP A 77 2.91 1.93 -8.84
CA ASP A 77 4.14 1.14 -8.94
C ASP A 77 5.38 2.03 -8.84
N THR A 78 5.34 3.19 -9.50
CA THR A 78 6.51 4.05 -9.71
C THR A 78 6.87 4.91 -8.49
N PHE A 79 5.90 5.27 -7.63
CA PHE A 79 6.17 6.12 -6.46
C PHE A 79 7.07 5.46 -5.39
N VAL A 80 7.30 4.15 -5.49
CA VAL A 80 8.18 3.36 -4.62
C VAL A 80 9.40 2.77 -5.34
N GLN A 81 9.56 3.05 -6.64
CA GLN A 81 10.63 2.47 -7.45
C GLN A 81 11.60 3.54 -7.97
N GLY A 82 12.86 3.14 -8.18
CA GLY A 82 13.86 3.95 -8.86
C GLY A 82 14.00 5.37 -8.33
N LYS A 83 14.18 6.34 -9.25
CA LYS A 83 14.38 7.75 -8.90
C LYS A 83 13.10 8.44 -8.40
N SER A 84 11.93 7.94 -8.77
CA SER A 84 10.62 8.49 -8.35
C SER A 84 10.32 8.22 -6.86
N SER A 85 11.02 7.29 -6.23
CA SER A 85 10.88 6.99 -4.80
C SER A 85 11.44 8.05 -3.84
N ALA A 86 12.22 9.03 -4.34
CA ALA A 86 12.96 9.98 -3.49
C ALA A 86 12.05 10.76 -2.52
N LYS A 87 10.87 11.20 -2.97
CA LYS A 87 9.88 11.90 -2.12
C LYS A 87 9.34 10.99 -1.02
N THR A 88 8.98 9.75 -1.37
CA THR A 88 8.51 8.73 -0.41
C THR A 88 9.56 8.43 0.66
N VAL A 89 10.82 8.28 0.24
CA VAL A 89 11.95 8.05 1.16
C VAL A 89 12.16 9.24 2.10
N ALA A 90 12.10 10.47 1.59
CA ALA A 90 12.24 11.68 2.42
C ALA A 90 11.15 11.74 3.50
N ILE A 91 9.89 11.51 3.14
CA ILE A 91 8.76 11.47 4.07
C ILE A 91 8.99 10.43 5.18
N ILE A 92 9.37 9.20 4.81
CA ILE A 92 9.62 8.13 5.79
C ILE A 92 10.76 8.51 6.73
N ASN A 93 11.86 9.05 6.21
CA ASN A 93 13.00 9.46 7.03
C ASN A 93 12.62 10.58 8.01
N GLU A 94 11.85 11.58 7.58
CA GLU A 94 11.35 12.65 8.45
C GLU A 94 10.50 12.10 9.59
N LEU A 95 9.53 11.23 9.30
CA LEU A 95 8.65 10.63 10.31
C LEU A 95 9.42 9.78 11.33
N ILE A 96 10.39 9.00 10.84
CA ILE A 96 11.26 8.20 11.71
C ILE A 96 12.10 9.12 12.60
N MET A 97 12.71 10.17 12.06
CA MET A 97 13.49 11.12 12.84
C MET A 97 12.65 11.84 13.89
N GLU A 98 11.42 12.24 13.56
CA GLU A 98 10.49 12.87 14.52
C GLU A 98 10.12 11.93 15.67
N THR A 99 9.94 10.65 15.37
CA THR A 99 9.65 9.62 16.39
C THR A 99 10.77 9.48 17.43
N TYR A 100 12.03 9.74 17.05
CA TYR A 100 13.19 9.66 17.95
C TYR A 100 13.54 10.98 18.66
N LYS A 101 12.78 12.06 18.45
CA LYS A 101 12.97 13.34 19.18
C LYS A 101 12.25 13.37 20.53
N CYS A 102 11.54 12.29 20.89
CA CYS A 102 10.86 12.11 22.17
C CYS A 102 11.82 11.68 23.28
#